data_AF-A0A3B9SIF0-F1
#
_entry.id   AF-A0A3B9SIF0-F1
#
_cell.length_a   1.000
_cell.length_b   1.000
_cell.length_c   1.000
_cell.angle_alpha   90.00
_cell.angle_beta   90.00
_cell.angle_gamma   90.00
#
_symmetry.space_group_name_H-M   'P 1'
#
loop_
_entity.id
_entity.type
_entity.pdbx_description
1 polymer ?
#
loop_
_entity_poly.entity_id
_entity_poly.type
_entity_poly.pdbx_seq_one_letter_code
_entity_poly.pdbx_strand_id
1 'polypeptide(L)'
;MKIMRNTLCKILVVVIFALSLGINSHAEDFPQYVDPGVVMNYKQDNININFLGALSADVTVLYCNGRLCIPLFTTAKSLGGSYVRKGRVIDIAISGTSISVPVDPEQGNRPSVFYYNGVMYISLYDFLEPLHFVPIVNTVAKRVVILGNHCDIDDEFLTSGALDSSTALLRLEDIVADGMDPDGNYDVGSVEKLRFAAQYLYARRQQYYIAWVPVYKNPKRNITNDLTLDYNLYNSYFLYVLDYMTDHGGHIGLHGYTHQYGEDRSTVGNEWGKETPFTVQEQKERFVKAKETAAKLGFKDEFFEFPHYSATKEQLMMAEHYFDAIYQSYRNDDNSVINKIYKTKRSGREVTYIPTPADYVKSAKDREIIIKTLESVVKDQNSVSMFYHPVLDEKWMYVVTSGRERVWSYSHKGILPGIVNYIGSHHFMFATYD
;
A
#
# COMPACT_ATOMS: atom_id res chain seq x y z
N MET A 1 15.95 40.37 88.52
CA MET A 1 15.00 41.49 88.44
C MET A 1 15.15 42.15 87.06
N LYS A 2 14.07 42.13 86.27
CA LYS A 2 13.81 42.84 84.99
C LYS A 2 14.77 42.61 83.80
N ILE A 3 14.40 41.92 82.71
CA ILE A 3 13.31 42.11 81.71
C ILE A 3 13.79 42.90 80.47
N MET A 4 13.84 42.18 79.33
CA MET A 4 13.46 42.53 77.94
C MET A 4 14.18 43.70 77.23
N ARG A 5 14.40 43.70 75.91
CA ARG A 5 13.72 43.04 74.77
C ARG A 5 14.56 43.15 73.49
N ASN A 6 14.53 42.08 72.69
CA ASN A 6 14.47 41.98 71.21
C ASN A 6 15.18 43.03 70.32
N THR A 7 15.85 42.64 69.23
CA THR A 7 15.26 41.96 68.05
C THR A 7 16.43 41.45 67.17
N LEU A 8 16.61 40.13 66.97
CA LEU A 8 16.29 39.33 65.76
C LEU A 8 16.99 39.85 64.47
N CYS A 9 17.56 39.08 63.54
CA CYS A 9 17.63 37.66 63.17
C CYS A 9 18.47 37.66 61.85
N LYS A 10 19.24 36.68 61.35
CA LYS A 10 18.97 35.25 61.10
C LYS A 10 20.32 34.56 60.81
N ILE A 11 20.56 33.42 61.46
CA ILE A 11 21.59 32.45 61.08
C ILE A 11 20.91 31.41 60.17
N LEU A 12 21.55 31.12 59.04
CA LEU A 12 21.10 30.14 58.05
C LEU A 12 21.32 28.72 58.61
N VAL A 13 20.23 28.01 58.89
CA VAL A 13 20.25 26.58 59.24
C VAL A 13 20.04 25.78 57.96
N VAL A 14 21.01 24.93 57.63
CA VAL A 14 20.91 23.93 56.57
C VAL A 14 19.95 22.82 57.04
N VAL A 15 18.82 22.68 56.36
CA VAL A 15 17.93 21.52 56.49
C VAL A 15 18.10 20.68 55.24
N ILE A 16 18.66 19.48 55.40
CA ILE A 16 18.70 18.45 54.37
C ILE A 16 17.29 17.88 54.24
N PHE A 17 16.57 18.26 53.20
CA PHE A 17 15.37 17.57 52.75
C PHE A 17 15.75 16.59 51.65
N ALA A 18 15.76 15.29 51.99
CA ALA A 18 15.72 14.23 51.01
C ALA A 18 14.32 14.22 50.36
N LEU A 19 14.18 14.93 49.25
CA LEU A 19 13.03 14.77 48.35
C LEU A 19 13.39 13.69 47.35
N SER A 20 12.83 12.50 47.60
CA SER A 20 12.62 11.46 46.61
C SER A 20 11.74 12.01 45.49
N LEU A 21 12.36 12.66 44.51
CA LEU A 21 11.75 12.87 43.20
C LEU A 21 11.88 11.56 42.46
N GLY A 22 10.74 10.90 42.29
CA GLY A 22 10.61 9.66 41.55
C GLY A 22 11.27 9.78 40.19
N ILE A 23 12.05 8.75 39.88
CA ILE A 23 12.22 8.12 38.56
C ILE A 23 11.53 8.95 37.46
N ASN A 24 12.27 9.87 36.83
CA ASN A 24 11.98 10.21 35.45
C ASN A 24 12.24 8.91 34.68
N SER A 25 11.17 8.13 34.51
CA SER A 25 11.12 7.04 33.55
C SER A 25 11.66 7.58 32.24
N HIS A 26 12.69 6.92 31.71
CA HIS A 26 13.29 7.19 30.41
C HIS A 26 12.25 7.79 29.45
N ALA A 27 12.40 9.07 29.11
CA ALA A 27 11.80 9.57 27.88
C ALA A 27 12.47 8.71 26.79
N GLU A 28 11.77 7.65 26.38
CA GLU A 28 12.31 6.74 25.38
C GLU A 28 12.60 7.57 24.14
N ASP A 29 13.87 7.59 23.72
CA ASP A 29 14.28 8.29 22.52
C ASP A 29 13.63 7.55 21.33
N PHE A 30 12.60 8.15 20.75
CA PHE A 30 11.97 7.69 19.52
C PHE A 30 12.58 8.52 18.39
N PRO A 31 13.32 7.91 17.44
CA PRO A 31 13.82 8.64 16.30
C PRO A 31 12.65 9.31 15.58
N GLN A 32 12.74 10.62 15.40
CA GLN A 32 11.68 11.38 14.75
C GLN A 32 11.62 10.99 13.27
N TYR A 33 10.44 10.59 12.80
CA TYR A 33 10.18 10.56 11.36
C TYR A 33 10.17 12.00 10.84
N VAL A 34 11.02 12.28 9.86
CA VAL A 34 11.06 13.55 9.14
C VAL A 34 10.66 13.25 7.70
N ASP A 35 9.65 13.96 7.20
CA ASP A 35 9.25 13.85 5.80
C ASP A 35 10.46 14.14 4.89
N PRO A 36 10.80 13.25 3.94
CA PRO A 36 11.98 13.41 3.09
C PRO A 36 11.87 14.59 2.12
N GLY A 37 10.70 15.23 2.01
CA GLY A 37 10.40 16.26 1.04
C GLY A 37 10.26 15.69 -0.38
N VAL A 38 9.94 16.58 -1.33
CA VAL A 38 9.82 16.19 -2.74
C VAL A 38 11.20 16.16 -3.40
N VAL A 39 11.61 14.98 -3.86
CA VAL A 39 12.85 14.78 -4.61
C VAL A 39 12.57 13.94 -5.84
N MET A 40 12.93 14.44 -7.02
CA MET A 40 12.72 13.77 -8.30
C MET A 40 14.02 13.11 -8.76
N ASN A 41 14.07 11.79 -8.73
CA ASN A 41 15.22 11.00 -9.16
C ASN A 41 14.96 10.40 -10.54
N TYR A 42 15.84 10.69 -11.49
CA TYR A 42 15.69 10.26 -12.88
C TYR A 42 16.73 9.21 -13.27
N LYS A 43 16.30 8.19 -14.03
CA LYS A 43 17.21 7.24 -14.69
C LYS A 43 16.70 6.95 -16.10
N GLN A 44 17.54 7.16 -17.10
CA GLN A 44 17.22 6.77 -18.47
C GLN A 44 17.31 5.25 -18.64
N ASP A 45 16.44 4.70 -19.48
CA ASP A 45 16.54 3.34 -19.96
C ASP A 45 16.02 3.26 -21.40
N ASN A 46 16.42 2.23 -22.12
CA ASN A 46 15.93 1.97 -23.47
C ASN A 46 14.90 0.84 -23.37
N ILE A 47 13.62 1.21 -23.52
CA ILE A 47 12.49 0.28 -23.50
C ILE A 47 11.75 0.43 -24.82
N ASN A 48 11.52 -0.69 -25.51
CA ASN A 48 10.75 -0.68 -26.74
C ASN A 48 9.26 -0.58 -26.40
N ILE A 49 8.60 0.49 -26.86
CA ILE A 49 7.15 0.64 -26.68
C ILE A 49 6.45 0.38 -28.01
N ASN A 50 5.53 -0.58 -28.00
CA ASN A 50 4.64 -0.88 -29.11
C ASN A 50 3.24 -0.34 -28.80
N PHE A 51 2.77 0.57 -29.65
CA PHE A 51 1.47 1.21 -29.52
C PHE A 51 0.44 0.47 -30.39
N LEU A 52 -0.60 -0.11 -29.77
CA LEU A 52 -1.76 -0.69 -30.47
C LEU A 52 -1.41 -1.69 -31.61
N GLY A 53 -0.32 -2.44 -31.44
CA GLY A 53 0.15 -3.45 -32.38
C GLY A 53 0.72 -2.91 -33.69
N ALA A 54 0.83 -1.59 -33.85
CA ALA A 54 1.28 -0.96 -35.09
C ALA A 54 2.38 0.09 -34.79
N LEU A 55 3.61 -0.28 -35.17
CA LEU A 55 4.86 0.48 -35.07
C LEU A 55 5.43 0.57 -33.64
N SER A 56 6.56 -0.12 -33.45
CA SER A 56 7.49 0.21 -32.38
C SER A 56 8.02 1.62 -32.60
N ALA A 57 7.94 2.48 -31.58
CA ALA A 57 8.70 3.71 -31.57
C ALA A 57 9.86 3.55 -30.59
N ASP A 58 11.06 3.93 -31.02
CA ASP A 58 12.19 4.08 -30.12
C ASP A 58 11.97 5.36 -29.33
N VAL A 59 11.41 5.19 -28.14
CA VAL A 59 11.10 6.28 -27.22
C VAL A 59 12.09 6.22 -26.07
N THR A 60 12.83 7.31 -25.83
CA THR A 60 13.66 7.42 -24.64
C THR A 60 12.77 7.61 -23.43
N VAL A 61 12.54 6.52 -22.71
CA VAL A 61 11.79 6.50 -21.46
C VAL A 61 12.66 6.96 -20.29
N LEU A 62 12.00 7.42 -19.24
CA LEU A 62 12.64 7.74 -17.97
C LEU A 62 11.99 6.92 -16.87
N TYR A 63 12.79 6.38 -15.96
CA TYR A 63 12.30 6.14 -14.63
C TYR A 63 12.35 7.45 -13.86
N CYS A 64 11.25 7.84 -13.23
CA CYS A 64 11.20 8.93 -12.26
C CYS A 64 10.64 8.38 -10.94
N ASN A 65 11.43 8.43 -9.87
CA ASN A 65 11.08 7.79 -8.58
C ASN A 65 10.50 6.37 -8.76
N GLY A 66 11.18 5.56 -9.57
CA GLY A 66 10.80 4.19 -9.88
C GLY A 66 9.68 4.02 -10.92
N ARG A 67 8.90 5.05 -11.27
CA ARG A 67 7.81 4.96 -12.25
C ARG A 67 8.30 5.12 -13.68
N LEU A 68 7.80 4.29 -14.59
CA LEU A 68 8.10 4.43 -16.02
C LEU A 68 7.36 5.62 -16.59
N CYS A 69 8.08 6.56 -17.16
CA CYS A 69 7.57 7.82 -17.69
C CYS A 69 7.91 7.94 -19.18
N ILE A 70 6.96 8.46 -19.93
CA ILE A 70 6.98 8.54 -21.40
C ILE A 70 6.88 10.00 -21.85
N PRO A 71 7.55 10.38 -22.96
CA PRO A 71 7.44 11.71 -23.54
C PRO A 71 6.04 11.92 -24.11
N LEU A 72 5.30 12.83 -23.47
CA LEU A 72 3.86 13.03 -23.62
C LEU A 72 3.41 13.16 -25.08
N PHE A 73 3.99 14.12 -25.80
CA PHE A 73 3.54 14.46 -27.16
C PHE A 73 3.91 13.38 -28.19
N THR A 74 5.10 12.78 -28.05
CA THR A 74 5.55 11.70 -28.93
C THR A 74 4.61 10.51 -28.77
N THR A 75 4.31 10.12 -27.53
CA THR A 75 3.42 9.01 -27.25
C THR A 75 1.98 9.29 -27.70
N ALA A 76 1.44 10.48 -27.43
CA ALA A 76 0.10 10.86 -27.91
C ALA A 76 -0.02 10.75 -29.44
N LYS A 77 1.00 11.24 -30.17
CA LYS A 77 1.05 11.14 -31.64
C LYS A 77 1.17 9.70 -32.11
N SER A 78 1.97 8.86 -31.45
CA SER A 78 2.12 7.44 -31.79
C SER A 78 0.83 6.64 -31.61
N LEU A 79 -0.06 7.06 -30.72
CA LEU A 79 -1.40 6.51 -30.56
C LEU A 79 -2.44 7.09 -31.54
N GLY A 80 -2.01 7.90 -32.52
CA GLY A 80 -2.91 8.57 -33.45
C GLY A 80 -3.69 9.72 -32.82
N GLY A 81 -3.27 10.19 -31.65
CA GLY A 81 -3.88 11.29 -30.93
C GLY A 81 -3.52 12.66 -31.48
N SER A 82 -4.23 13.66 -30.95
CA SER A 82 -3.94 15.09 -31.15
C SER A 82 -3.88 15.79 -29.80
N TYR A 83 -3.30 16.98 -29.77
CA TYR A 83 -3.28 17.80 -28.56
C TYR A 83 -3.49 19.27 -28.88
N VAL A 84 -4.10 20.00 -27.94
CA VAL A 84 -4.35 21.43 -28.03
C VAL A 84 -3.99 22.08 -26.70
N ARG A 85 -3.14 23.10 -26.75
CA ARG A 85 -2.84 23.92 -25.57
C ARG A 85 -3.90 25.01 -25.39
N LYS A 86 -4.54 25.03 -24.22
CA LYS A 86 -5.50 26.05 -23.78
C LYS A 86 -4.97 26.73 -22.52
N GLY A 87 -4.23 27.82 -22.70
CA GLY A 87 -3.60 28.54 -21.60
C GLY A 87 -2.58 27.69 -20.84
N ARG A 88 -2.89 27.34 -19.59
CA ARG A 88 -2.05 26.52 -18.69
C ARG A 88 -2.44 25.03 -18.67
N VAL A 89 -3.31 24.61 -19.58
CA VAL A 89 -3.72 23.20 -19.74
C VAL A 89 -3.43 22.74 -21.16
N ILE A 90 -3.09 21.47 -21.32
CA ILE A 90 -2.96 20.78 -22.60
C ILE A 90 -3.98 19.66 -22.62
N ASP A 91 -4.92 19.74 -23.56
CA ASP A 91 -5.88 18.67 -23.80
C ASP A 91 -5.30 17.72 -24.83
N ILE A 92 -5.30 16.42 -24.54
CA ILE A 92 -4.86 15.35 -25.42
C ILE A 92 -6.07 14.48 -25.72
N ALA A 93 -6.37 14.28 -27.00
CA ALA A 93 -7.49 13.46 -27.46
C ALA A 93 -6.98 12.27 -28.26
N ILE A 94 -7.36 11.06 -27.85
CA ILE A 94 -6.99 9.77 -28.46
C ILE A 94 -8.24 8.89 -28.52
N SER A 95 -8.57 8.38 -29.71
CA SER A 95 -9.66 7.40 -29.92
C SER A 95 -11.01 7.76 -29.30
N GLY A 96 -11.37 9.05 -29.25
CA GLY A 96 -12.64 9.54 -28.69
C GLY A 96 -12.62 9.84 -27.19
N THR A 97 -11.52 9.53 -26.50
CA THR A 97 -11.29 9.88 -25.09
C THR A 97 -10.30 11.04 -25.00
N SER A 98 -10.35 11.82 -23.91
CA SER A 98 -9.42 12.93 -23.69
C SER A 98 -8.91 12.99 -22.26
N ILE A 99 -7.65 13.40 -22.11
CA ILE A 99 -7.04 13.78 -20.84
C ILE A 99 -6.57 15.23 -20.89
N SER A 100 -6.59 15.89 -19.75
CA SER A 100 -6.07 17.25 -19.59
C SER A 100 -4.89 17.24 -18.65
N VAL A 101 -3.77 17.82 -19.08
CA VAL A 101 -2.55 17.91 -18.25
C VAL A 101 -2.14 19.36 -18.02
N PRO A 102 -1.65 19.73 -16.83
CA PRO A 102 -1.18 21.09 -16.57
C PRO A 102 0.13 21.35 -17.32
N VAL A 103 0.30 22.57 -17.83
CA VAL A 103 1.57 23.04 -18.42
C VAL A 103 2.64 23.17 -17.34
N ASP A 104 2.26 23.60 -16.14
CA ASP A 104 3.17 23.78 -15.00
C ASP A 104 2.72 22.86 -13.85
N PRO A 105 3.09 21.56 -13.90
CA PRO A 105 2.67 20.59 -12.91
C PRO A 105 3.31 20.83 -11.55
N GLU A 106 2.52 20.72 -10.48
CA GLU A 106 3.06 20.57 -9.13
C GLU A 106 3.86 19.27 -9.05
N GLN A 107 5.02 19.34 -8.41
CA GLN A 107 5.92 18.20 -8.29
C GLN A 107 5.62 17.45 -6.99
N GLY A 108 5.65 16.13 -7.07
CA GLY A 108 5.45 15.24 -5.94
C GLY A 108 6.27 13.96 -6.10
N ASN A 109 6.48 13.24 -5.00
CA ASN A 109 7.23 11.99 -5.01
C ASN A 109 6.56 10.87 -5.83
N ARG A 110 5.25 10.99 -6.06
CA ARG A 110 4.52 10.30 -7.15
C ARG A 110 4.53 11.22 -8.38
N PRO A 111 5.51 11.09 -9.28
CA PRO A 111 5.58 11.94 -10.45
C PRO A 111 4.39 11.68 -11.37
N SER A 112 3.65 12.73 -11.69
CA SER A 112 2.63 12.67 -12.74
C SER A 112 3.15 13.24 -14.05
N VAL A 113 3.25 14.56 -14.15
CA VAL A 113 3.79 15.27 -15.31
C VAL A 113 5.00 16.10 -14.89
N PHE A 114 6.06 16.12 -15.68
CA PHE A 114 7.26 16.91 -15.39
C PHE A 114 8.06 17.19 -16.66
N TYR A 115 9.06 18.08 -16.55
CA TYR A 115 10.01 18.35 -17.63
C TYR A 115 11.37 17.75 -17.31
N TYR A 116 11.97 17.10 -18.31
CA TYR A 116 13.35 16.63 -18.26
C TYR A 116 14.04 17.00 -19.58
N ASN A 117 15.13 17.78 -19.49
CA ASN A 117 15.86 18.30 -20.65
C ASN A 117 14.95 18.98 -21.71
N GLY A 118 13.96 19.75 -21.24
CA GLY A 118 13.02 20.48 -22.11
C GLY A 118 11.92 19.60 -22.74
N VAL A 119 11.91 18.29 -22.49
CA VAL A 119 10.86 17.37 -22.94
C VAL A 119 9.87 17.15 -21.80
N MET A 120 8.58 17.24 -22.12
CA MET A 120 7.50 16.96 -21.17
C MET A 120 7.25 15.46 -21.10
N TYR A 121 7.40 14.91 -19.91
CA TYR A 121 7.14 13.51 -19.58
C TYR A 121 5.87 13.39 -18.73
N ILE A 122 5.20 12.25 -18.87
CA ILE A 122 4.10 11.83 -18.03
C ILE A 122 4.35 10.40 -17.55
N SER A 123 3.93 10.04 -16.34
CA SER A 123 3.94 8.65 -15.90
C SER A 123 3.10 7.79 -16.86
N LEU A 124 3.53 6.54 -17.09
CA LEU A 124 2.79 5.64 -17.97
C LEU A 124 1.37 5.40 -17.42
N TYR A 125 1.23 5.34 -16.10
CA TYR A 125 -0.05 5.16 -15.42
C TYR A 125 -1.02 6.32 -15.71
N ASP A 126 -0.63 7.56 -15.40
CA ASP A 126 -1.51 8.73 -15.56
C ASP A 126 -1.87 9.02 -17.02
N PHE A 127 -1.07 8.51 -17.95
CA PHE A 127 -1.36 8.60 -19.37
C PHE A 127 -2.34 7.52 -19.85
N LEU A 128 -2.15 6.26 -19.43
CA LEU A 128 -2.92 5.13 -19.97
C LEU A 128 -4.27 4.95 -19.30
N GLU A 129 -4.34 5.07 -17.98
CA GLU A 129 -5.54 4.71 -17.21
C GLU A 129 -6.77 5.52 -17.64
N PRO A 130 -6.72 6.87 -17.72
CA PRO A 130 -7.90 7.64 -18.10
C PRO A 130 -8.28 7.48 -19.58
N LEU A 131 -7.41 6.88 -20.40
CA LEU A 131 -7.66 6.56 -21.80
C LEU A 131 -8.14 5.12 -22.00
N HIS A 132 -8.36 4.37 -20.92
CA HIS A 132 -8.75 2.94 -20.94
C HIS A 132 -7.75 2.05 -21.69
N PHE A 133 -6.46 2.38 -21.62
CA PHE A 133 -5.38 1.52 -22.10
C PHE A 133 -4.69 0.80 -20.96
N VAL A 134 -3.98 -0.27 -21.29
CA VAL A 134 -3.21 -1.08 -20.35
C VAL A 134 -1.87 -1.49 -20.96
N PRO A 135 -0.78 -1.49 -20.16
CA PRO A 135 0.51 -2.00 -20.59
C PRO A 135 0.64 -3.51 -20.33
N ILE A 136 1.14 -4.24 -21.33
CA ILE A 136 1.67 -5.59 -21.18
C ILE A 136 3.18 -5.49 -21.15
N VAL A 137 3.79 -5.96 -20.07
CA VAL A 137 5.21 -5.83 -19.82
C VAL A 137 5.95 -7.13 -20.13
N ASN A 138 7.09 -7.02 -20.79
CA ASN A 138 8.06 -8.10 -20.93
C ASN A 138 9.43 -7.58 -20.47
N THR A 139 9.85 -8.02 -19.28
CA THR A 139 11.07 -7.57 -18.62
C THR A 139 12.32 -8.05 -19.34
N VAL A 140 12.33 -9.30 -19.83
CA VAL A 140 13.45 -9.90 -20.56
C VAL A 140 13.72 -9.18 -21.88
N ALA A 141 12.66 -8.92 -22.65
CA ALA A 141 12.75 -8.23 -23.94
C ALA A 141 12.80 -6.70 -23.81
N LYS A 142 12.76 -6.14 -22.58
CA LYS A 142 12.60 -4.71 -22.30
C LYS A 142 11.54 -4.06 -23.19
N ARG A 143 10.34 -4.66 -23.19
CA ARG A 143 9.25 -4.26 -24.09
C ARG A 143 7.98 -3.99 -23.31
N VAL A 144 7.28 -2.93 -23.69
CA VAL A 144 5.92 -2.61 -23.26
C VAL A 144 5.01 -2.59 -24.48
N VAL A 145 3.91 -3.32 -24.43
CA VAL A 145 2.86 -3.28 -25.45
C VAL A 145 1.64 -2.61 -24.85
N ILE A 146 1.15 -1.54 -25.47
CA ILE A 146 -0.03 -0.81 -25.00
C ILE A 146 -1.25 -1.26 -25.81
N LEU A 147 -2.25 -1.79 -25.11
CA LEU A 147 -3.50 -2.31 -25.66
C LEU A 147 -4.71 -1.63 -24.99
N GLY A 148 -5.89 -1.72 -25.59
CA GLY A 148 -7.16 -1.39 -24.92
C GLY A 148 -7.43 -2.34 -23.75
N ASN A 149 -7.93 -1.81 -22.62
CA ASN A 149 -8.32 -2.61 -21.47
C ASN A 149 -9.79 -3.02 -21.62
N HIS A 150 -10.07 -4.32 -21.67
CA HIS A 150 -11.43 -4.85 -21.80
C HIS A 150 -11.74 -5.86 -20.69
N CYS A 151 -12.75 -5.56 -19.89
CA CYS A 151 -13.25 -6.41 -18.82
C CYS A 151 -14.51 -7.15 -19.29
N ASP A 152 -14.45 -8.47 -19.33
CA ASP A 152 -15.56 -9.36 -19.69
C ASP A 152 -16.17 -9.96 -18.42
N ILE A 153 -16.81 -9.11 -17.61
CA ILE A 153 -17.54 -9.51 -16.40
C ILE A 153 -18.98 -9.03 -16.56
N ASP A 154 -19.94 -9.94 -16.37
CA ASP A 154 -21.37 -9.66 -16.53
C ASP A 154 -21.84 -8.46 -15.67
N ASP A 155 -22.46 -7.48 -16.32
CA ASP A 155 -23.00 -6.24 -15.72
C ASP A 155 -24.08 -6.48 -14.66
N GLU A 156 -24.75 -7.64 -14.68
CA GLU A 156 -25.86 -8.01 -13.78
C GLU A 156 -25.45 -8.04 -12.28
N PHE A 157 -24.15 -7.95 -12.00
CA PHE A 157 -23.56 -7.94 -10.66
C PHE A 157 -22.96 -6.59 -10.24
N LEU A 158 -23.16 -5.51 -11.00
CA LEU A 158 -22.72 -4.14 -10.64
C LEU A 158 -23.69 -3.43 -9.67
N THR A 159 -24.82 -4.06 -9.34
CA THR A 159 -25.87 -3.51 -8.47
C THR A 159 -26.09 -4.37 -7.22
N SER A 160 -25.23 -4.22 -6.21
CA SER A 160 -25.56 -4.68 -4.85
C SER A 160 -24.89 -3.83 -3.76
N GLY A 161 -24.79 -2.51 -3.99
CA GLY A 161 -24.59 -1.57 -2.89
C GLY A 161 -25.95 -1.05 -2.45
N ALA A 162 -26.59 -1.69 -1.46
CA ALA A 162 -27.74 -1.07 -0.80
C ALA A 162 -27.25 0.24 -0.15
N LEU A 163 -28.02 1.32 -0.31
CA LEU A 163 -27.72 2.64 0.30
C LEU A 163 -27.61 2.58 1.84
N ASP A 164 -28.10 1.50 2.46
CA ASP A 164 -28.07 1.23 3.91
C ASP A 164 -27.16 0.03 4.28
N SER A 165 -26.04 -0.16 3.57
CA SER A 165 -25.11 -1.28 3.85
C SER A 165 -24.22 -1.02 5.07
N SER A 166 -24.01 -2.06 5.87
CA SER A 166 -23.06 -2.06 6.99
C SER A 166 -21.62 -2.21 6.51
N THR A 167 -20.67 -1.67 7.27
CA THR A 167 -19.24 -1.74 6.92
C THR A 167 -18.66 -3.14 7.16
N ALA A 168 -18.04 -3.70 6.13
CA ALA A 168 -17.05 -4.75 6.23
C ALA A 168 -15.66 -4.21 5.84
N LEU A 169 -14.59 -4.89 6.24
CA LEU A 169 -13.21 -4.51 5.92
C LEU A 169 -12.46 -5.68 5.28
N LEU A 170 -11.70 -5.40 4.23
CA LEU A 170 -10.88 -6.36 3.51
C LEU A 170 -9.46 -5.84 3.39
N ARG A 171 -8.47 -6.61 3.84
CA ARG A 171 -7.05 -6.35 3.57
C ARG A 171 -6.49 -7.37 2.59
N LEU A 172 -5.86 -6.88 1.52
CA LEU A 172 -5.02 -7.68 0.62
C LEU A 172 -3.62 -7.72 1.24
N GLU A 173 -3.16 -8.91 1.63
CA GLU A 173 -1.92 -9.11 2.39
C GLU A 173 -0.76 -9.59 1.51
N ASP A 174 0.46 -9.42 2.01
CA ASP A 174 1.72 -9.80 1.38
C ASP A 174 1.90 -9.20 -0.01
N ILE A 175 1.54 -7.93 -0.18
CA ILE A 175 1.80 -7.23 -1.44
C ILE A 175 3.27 -6.82 -1.45
N VAL A 176 4.07 -7.44 -2.31
CA VAL A 176 5.53 -7.25 -2.31
C VAL A 176 6.13 -7.37 -3.71
N ALA A 177 7.17 -6.60 -4.01
CA ALA A 177 7.86 -6.63 -5.30
C ALA A 177 8.93 -7.73 -5.32
N ASP A 178 8.52 -8.98 -5.39
CA ASP A 178 9.42 -10.15 -5.29
C ASP A 178 9.67 -10.90 -6.61
N GLY A 179 9.11 -10.42 -7.73
CA GLY A 179 9.17 -11.10 -9.04
C GLY A 179 10.54 -11.15 -9.71
N MET A 180 11.58 -10.60 -9.08
CA MET A 180 12.98 -10.84 -9.47
C MET A 180 13.59 -12.05 -8.74
N ASP A 181 12.94 -12.55 -7.70
CA ASP A 181 13.29 -13.82 -7.06
C ASP A 181 12.55 -14.97 -7.76
N PRO A 182 13.26 -16.05 -8.17
CA PRO A 182 12.63 -17.22 -8.77
C PRO A 182 11.57 -17.89 -7.89
N ASP A 183 11.64 -17.73 -6.57
CA ASP A 183 10.63 -18.26 -5.64
C ASP A 183 9.59 -17.20 -5.24
N GLY A 184 9.62 -16.00 -5.82
CA GLY A 184 8.66 -14.93 -5.57
C GLY A 184 7.24 -15.28 -6.02
N ASN A 185 6.25 -14.64 -5.41
CA ASN A 185 4.84 -14.84 -5.70
C ASN A 185 4.30 -13.88 -6.77
N TYR A 186 4.95 -12.74 -7.00
CA TYR A 186 4.49 -11.67 -7.88
C TYR A 186 5.40 -11.50 -9.10
N ASP A 187 5.44 -12.51 -9.97
CA ASP A 187 5.97 -12.32 -11.31
C ASP A 187 5.14 -11.29 -12.12
N VAL A 188 5.56 -10.95 -13.34
CA VAL A 188 4.85 -9.95 -14.17
C VAL A 188 3.38 -10.32 -14.41
N GLY A 189 3.07 -11.61 -14.61
CA GLY A 189 1.71 -12.08 -14.83
C GLY A 189 0.87 -12.03 -13.55
N SER A 190 1.46 -12.38 -12.41
CA SER A 190 0.85 -12.24 -11.08
C SER A 190 0.57 -10.79 -10.71
N VAL A 191 1.49 -9.86 -10.99
CA VAL A 191 1.28 -8.41 -10.82
C VAL A 191 0.15 -7.90 -11.73
N GLU A 192 0.07 -8.38 -12.98
CA GLU A 192 -1.05 -8.05 -13.86
C GLU A 192 -2.40 -8.52 -13.29
N LYS A 193 -2.45 -9.73 -12.73
CA LYS A 193 -3.64 -10.28 -12.09
C LYS A 193 -4.01 -9.56 -10.79
N LEU A 194 -3.03 -9.08 -10.03
CA LEU A 194 -3.27 -8.21 -8.87
C LEU A 194 -4.02 -6.94 -9.29
N ARG A 195 -3.64 -6.32 -10.42
CA ARG A 195 -4.38 -5.18 -10.99
C ARG A 195 -5.81 -5.55 -11.36
N PHE A 196 -6.05 -6.74 -11.93
CA PHE A 196 -7.41 -7.19 -12.25
C PHE A 196 -8.25 -7.46 -11.00
N ALA A 197 -7.66 -7.94 -9.90
CA ALA A 197 -8.35 -8.03 -8.61
C ALA A 197 -8.79 -6.64 -8.12
N ALA A 198 -7.91 -5.64 -8.22
CA ALA A 198 -8.24 -4.25 -7.90
C ALA A 198 -9.34 -3.69 -8.80
N GLN A 199 -9.24 -3.91 -10.12
CA GLN A 199 -10.25 -3.47 -11.09
C GLN A 199 -11.62 -4.12 -10.82
N TYR A 200 -11.63 -5.40 -10.42
CA TYR A 200 -12.84 -6.11 -10.00
C TYR A 200 -13.49 -5.48 -8.76
N LEU A 201 -12.70 -5.16 -7.74
CA LEU A 201 -13.17 -4.52 -6.50
C LEU A 201 -13.73 -3.12 -6.79
N TYR A 202 -13.00 -2.33 -7.58
CA TYR A 202 -13.42 -0.99 -7.99
C TYR A 202 -14.72 -0.99 -8.79
N ALA A 203 -14.86 -1.89 -9.77
CA ALA A 203 -16.10 -2.03 -10.55
C ALA A 203 -17.31 -2.35 -9.66
N ARG A 204 -17.09 -3.03 -8.53
CA ARG A 204 -18.09 -3.33 -7.50
C ARG A 204 -18.15 -2.31 -6.37
N ARG A 205 -17.48 -1.16 -6.51
CA ARG A 205 -17.45 -0.06 -5.53
C ARG A 205 -16.97 -0.49 -4.14
N GLN A 206 -16.08 -1.48 -4.09
CA GLN A 206 -15.48 -1.96 -2.86
C GLN A 206 -14.21 -1.17 -2.56
N GLN A 207 -14.06 -0.71 -1.32
CA GLN A 207 -12.78 -0.20 -0.82
C GLN A 207 -12.05 -1.30 -0.06
N TYR A 208 -10.73 -1.26 -0.04
CA TYR A 208 -9.90 -2.32 0.54
C TYR A 208 -8.55 -1.78 0.99
N TYR A 209 -7.88 -2.52 1.85
CA TYR A 209 -6.56 -2.19 2.38
C TYR A 209 -5.48 -3.02 1.71
N ILE A 210 -4.26 -2.50 1.67
CA ILE A 210 -3.11 -3.10 1.02
C ILE A 210 -2.02 -3.22 2.09
N ALA A 211 -1.74 -4.43 2.56
CA ALA A 211 -0.59 -4.71 3.42
C ALA A 211 0.65 -4.83 2.52
N TRP A 212 1.32 -3.70 2.32
CA TRP A 212 2.48 -3.60 1.44
C TRP A 212 3.78 -3.80 2.22
N VAL A 213 4.64 -4.70 1.75
CA VAL A 213 6.01 -4.88 2.27
C VAL A 213 6.94 -3.95 1.49
N PRO A 214 7.48 -2.89 2.12
CA PRO A 214 8.19 -1.82 1.40
C PRO A 214 9.46 -2.27 0.68
N VAL A 215 10.24 -3.18 1.28
CA VAL A 215 11.49 -3.69 0.73
C VAL A 215 11.49 -5.21 0.77
N TYR A 216 11.65 -5.83 -0.39
CA TYR A 216 11.79 -7.27 -0.51
C TYR A 216 13.23 -7.70 -0.28
N LYS A 217 13.42 -8.84 0.40
CA LYS A 217 14.73 -9.43 0.65
C LYS A 217 14.67 -10.97 0.62
N ASN A 218 15.72 -11.56 0.04
CA ASN A 218 16.05 -12.98 0.17
C ASN A 218 17.56 -13.12 0.42
N PRO A 219 17.98 -13.17 1.70
CA PRO A 219 19.39 -13.28 2.06
C PRO A 219 20.09 -14.52 1.46
N LYS A 220 19.41 -15.67 1.42
CA LYS A 220 19.96 -16.93 0.87
C LYS A 220 20.35 -16.83 -0.61
N ARG A 221 19.71 -15.91 -1.35
CA ARG A 221 20.02 -15.64 -2.77
C ARG A 221 20.76 -14.32 -2.98
N ASN A 222 21.09 -13.59 -1.92
CA ASN A 222 21.64 -12.24 -1.97
C ASN A 222 20.78 -11.28 -2.82
N ILE A 223 19.45 -11.39 -2.69
CA ILE A 223 18.51 -10.51 -3.37
C ILE A 223 17.99 -9.48 -2.35
N THR A 224 18.05 -8.22 -2.72
CA THR A 224 17.32 -7.12 -2.08
C THR A 224 16.68 -6.32 -3.19
N ASN A 225 15.43 -5.93 -3.01
CA ASN A 225 14.71 -5.11 -3.95
C ASN A 225 14.03 -3.96 -3.20
N ASP A 226 14.60 -2.77 -3.34
CA ASP A 226 14.08 -1.51 -2.80
C ASP A 226 13.58 -0.64 -3.96
N LEU A 227 12.26 -0.44 -4.03
CA LEU A 227 11.62 0.31 -5.11
C LEU A 227 12.10 1.77 -5.20
N THR A 228 12.69 2.33 -4.14
CA THR A 228 13.23 3.70 -4.13
C THR A 228 14.61 3.80 -4.78
N LEU A 229 15.32 2.67 -4.95
CA LEU A 229 16.69 2.60 -5.45
C LEU A 229 16.80 1.78 -6.75
N ASP A 230 16.06 0.68 -6.85
CA ASP A 230 16.23 -0.35 -7.87
C ASP A 230 15.35 -0.08 -9.10
N TYR A 231 15.65 0.98 -9.86
CA TYR A 231 14.82 1.33 -11.02
C TYR A 231 15.03 0.36 -12.20
N ASN A 232 13.99 -0.41 -12.50
CA ASN A 232 13.91 -1.36 -13.60
C ASN A 232 12.43 -1.57 -14.03
N LEU A 233 12.22 -2.20 -15.19
CA LEU A 233 10.90 -2.34 -15.80
C LEU A 233 9.92 -3.18 -14.96
N TYR A 234 10.39 -4.19 -14.21
CA TYR A 234 9.53 -4.96 -13.30
C TYR A 234 9.02 -4.07 -12.17
N ASN A 235 9.92 -3.39 -11.47
CA ASN A 235 9.59 -2.50 -10.36
C ASN A 235 8.69 -1.34 -10.78
N SER A 236 8.92 -0.77 -11.97
CA SER A 236 8.02 0.25 -12.50
C SER A 236 6.63 -0.27 -12.81
N TYR A 237 6.50 -1.52 -13.26
CA TYR A 237 5.19 -2.13 -13.47
C TYR A 237 4.50 -2.48 -12.15
N PHE A 238 5.25 -2.92 -11.14
CA PHE A 238 4.73 -3.10 -9.79
C PHE A 238 4.20 -1.78 -9.22
N LEU A 239 4.94 -0.68 -9.35
CA LEU A 239 4.49 0.66 -8.96
C LEU A 239 3.28 1.14 -9.77
N TYR A 240 3.22 0.85 -11.08
CA TYR A 240 2.04 1.11 -11.90
C TYR A 240 0.79 0.43 -11.31
N VAL A 241 0.92 -0.81 -10.84
CA VAL A 241 -0.20 -1.54 -10.22
C VAL A 241 -0.53 -0.98 -8.84
N LEU A 242 0.45 -0.60 -8.02
CA LEU A 242 0.17 0.07 -6.75
C LEU A 242 -0.54 1.42 -6.95
N ASP A 243 -0.10 2.23 -7.91
CA ASP A 243 -0.76 3.49 -8.28
C ASP A 243 -2.21 3.23 -8.73
N TYR A 244 -2.44 2.20 -9.56
CA TYR A 244 -3.78 1.76 -9.93
C TYR A 244 -4.62 1.44 -8.70
N MET A 245 -4.08 0.60 -7.79
CA MET A 245 -4.81 0.18 -6.60
C MET A 245 -5.19 1.38 -5.72
N THR A 246 -4.28 2.33 -5.50
CA THR A 246 -4.55 3.50 -4.65
C THR A 246 -5.58 4.45 -5.23
N ASP A 247 -5.60 4.61 -6.55
CA ASP A 247 -6.57 5.48 -7.21
C ASP A 247 -7.96 4.81 -7.36
N HIS A 248 -8.04 3.51 -7.08
CA HIS A 248 -9.23 2.68 -7.31
C HIS A 248 -9.73 1.99 -6.03
N GLY A 249 -9.71 2.72 -4.91
CA GLY A 249 -10.31 2.28 -3.63
C GLY A 249 -9.39 1.48 -2.72
N GLY A 250 -8.11 1.36 -3.06
CA GLY A 250 -7.08 0.75 -2.25
C GLY A 250 -6.42 1.73 -1.26
N HIS A 251 -6.24 1.30 -0.02
CA HIS A 251 -5.61 2.06 1.05
C HIS A 251 -4.30 1.39 1.48
N ILE A 252 -3.16 2.05 1.27
CA ILE A 252 -1.85 1.47 1.56
C ILE A 252 -1.55 1.51 3.06
N GLY A 253 -1.13 0.38 3.61
CA GLY A 253 -0.47 0.31 4.91
C GLY A 253 0.83 -0.47 4.82
N LEU A 254 1.67 -0.29 5.83
CA LEU A 254 3.00 -0.87 5.89
C LEU A 254 2.94 -2.20 6.65
N HIS A 255 3.22 -3.29 5.96
CA HIS A 255 3.29 -4.65 6.50
C HIS A 255 4.73 -4.96 6.94
N GLY A 256 5.15 -4.34 8.05
CA GLY A 256 6.57 -4.29 8.42
C GLY A 256 7.41 -3.40 7.50
N TYR A 257 8.74 -3.52 7.60
CA TYR A 257 9.66 -2.90 6.65
C TYR A 257 10.15 -3.88 5.59
N THR A 258 10.44 -5.12 5.99
CA THR A 258 10.86 -6.18 5.05
C THR A 258 10.13 -7.50 5.25
N HIS A 259 9.33 -7.64 6.32
CA HIS A 259 8.63 -8.87 6.67
C HIS A 259 9.56 -10.09 6.68
N GLN A 260 10.73 -9.95 7.29
CA GLN A 260 11.74 -11.02 7.36
C GLN A 260 12.46 -11.05 8.70
N TYR A 261 13.00 -12.22 9.05
CA TYR A 261 13.86 -12.50 10.20
C TYR A 261 15.19 -13.12 9.75
N GLY A 262 16.34 -12.57 10.16
CA GLY A 262 17.64 -13.17 9.87
C GLY A 262 17.86 -13.47 8.37
N GLU A 263 18.06 -14.74 8.04
CA GLU A 263 18.25 -15.26 6.67
C GLU A 263 16.94 -15.71 5.99
N ASP A 264 15.79 -15.50 6.64
CA ASP A 264 14.49 -15.77 6.03
C ASP A 264 14.22 -14.78 4.91
N ARG A 265 13.44 -15.24 3.94
CA ARG A 265 12.90 -14.41 2.88
C ARG A 265 11.79 -13.52 3.45
N SER A 266 11.60 -12.34 2.85
CA SER A 266 10.38 -11.56 3.00
C SER A 266 9.14 -12.44 2.83
N THR A 267 8.07 -12.07 3.55
CA THR A 267 6.77 -12.78 3.62
C THR A 267 6.79 -14.15 4.27
N VAL A 268 7.90 -14.53 4.91
CA VAL A 268 8.05 -15.82 5.61
C VAL A 268 8.51 -15.62 7.06
N GLY A 269 9.50 -14.75 7.27
CA GLY A 269 10.12 -14.58 8.58
C GLY A 269 9.34 -13.65 9.52
N ASN A 270 9.48 -13.87 10.83
CA ASN A 270 8.91 -13.00 11.85
C ASN A 270 9.80 -11.78 12.09
N GLU A 271 9.58 -10.69 11.35
CA GLU A 271 10.30 -9.43 11.56
C GLU A 271 10.17 -8.89 13.00
N TRP A 272 9.03 -9.18 13.63
CA TRP A 272 8.63 -8.66 14.94
C TRP A 272 8.35 -9.80 15.93
N GLY A 273 8.03 -9.42 17.17
CA GLY A 273 7.76 -10.34 18.28
C GLY A 273 8.94 -10.55 19.20
N LYS A 274 8.77 -11.48 20.15
CA LYS A 274 9.73 -11.74 21.25
C LYS A 274 11.10 -12.20 20.77
N GLU A 275 11.11 -12.95 19.67
CA GLU A 275 12.32 -13.53 19.09
C GLU A 275 12.89 -12.66 17.96
N THR A 276 12.45 -11.40 17.82
CA THR A 276 13.01 -10.49 16.81
C THR A 276 14.54 -10.35 17.01
N PRO A 277 15.34 -10.30 15.92
CA PRO A 277 16.79 -10.23 16.03
C PRO A 277 17.25 -8.78 16.20
N PHE A 278 16.32 -7.83 16.08
CA PHE A 278 16.58 -6.40 16.07
C PHE A 278 16.55 -5.88 17.49
N THR A 279 17.55 -5.08 17.83
CA THR A 279 17.52 -4.26 19.03
C THR A 279 16.32 -3.30 19.01
N VAL A 280 15.94 -2.77 20.17
CA VAL A 280 14.85 -1.78 20.28
C VAL A 280 15.09 -0.57 19.36
N GLN A 281 16.34 -0.13 19.22
CA GLN A 281 16.68 0.98 18.34
C GLN A 281 16.48 0.63 16.87
N GLU A 282 16.95 -0.54 16.43
CA GLU A 282 16.75 -0.99 15.05
C GLU A 282 15.26 -1.17 14.73
N GLN A 283 14.47 -1.68 15.67
CA GLN A 283 13.01 -1.77 15.53
C GLN A 283 12.38 -0.39 15.29
N LYS A 284 12.75 0.62 16.09
CA LYS A 284 12.31 2.01 15.91
C LYS A 284 12.71 2.58 14.54
N GLU A 285 13.95 2.34 14.11
CA GLU A 285 14.43 2.77 12.80
C GLU A 285 13.70 2.09 11.64
N ARG A 286 13.23 0.85 11.81
CA ARG A 286 12.48 0.13 10.77
C ARG A 286 11.11 0.76 10.53
N PHE A 287 10.42 1.25 11.57
CA PHE A 287 9.21 2.05 11.38
C PHE A 287 9.49 3.31 10.56
N VAL A 288 10.56 4.04 10.91
CA VAL A 288 10.97 5.26 10.17
C VAL A 288 11.31 4.93 8.71
N LYS A 289 12.11 3.89 8.46
CA LYS A 289 12.47 3.44 7.10
C LYS A 289 11.25 3.06 6.28
N ALA A 290 10.30 2.33 6.85
CA ALA A 290 9.06 1.97 6.15
C ALA A 290 8.28 3.22 5.72
N LYS A 291 8.11 4.21 6.62
CA LYS A 291 7.43 5.48 6.32
C LYS A 291 8.20 6.30 5.27
N GLU A 292 9.53 6.38 5.38
CA GLU A 292 10.36 7.05 4.40
C GLU A 292 10.24 6.41 3.01
N THR A 293 10.19 5.07 2.91
CA THR A 293 10.00 4.37 1.64
C THR A 293 8.66 4.72 1.01
N ALA A 294 7.57 4.72 1.79
CA ALA A 294 6.26 5.16 1.31
C ALA A 294 6.28 6.63 0.83
N ALA A 295 6.82 7.54 1.64
CA ALA A 295 6.89 8.96 1.32
C ALA A 295 7.76 9.25 0.08
N LYS A 296 8.91 8.59 -0.08
CA LYS A 296 9.79 8.70 -1.26
C LYS A 296 9.13 8.21 -2.55
N LEU A 297 8.16 7.30 -2.44
CA LEU A 297 7.35 6.83 -3.58
C LEU A 297 6.05 7.62 -3.73
N GLY A 298 5.74 8.57 -2.84
CA GLY A 298 4.54 9.39 -2.86
C GLY A 298 3.27 8.66 -2.42
N PHE A 299 3.41 7.60 -1.62
CA PHE A 299 2.27 6.90 -1.01
C PHE A 299 2.02 7.45 0.40
N LYS A 300 0.74 7.55 0.75
CA LYS A 300 0.30 7.78 2.13
C LYS A 300 0.25 6.43 2.86
N ASP A 301 0.94 6.32 3.99
CA ASP A 301 0.80 5.16 4.87
C ASP A 301 -0.40 5.35 5.81
N GLU A 302 -1.48 4.61 5.59
CA GLU A 302 -2.75 4.77 6.30
C GLU A 302 -2.88 3.89 7.55
N PHE A 303 -2.09 2.82 7.62
CA PHE A 303 -1.99 1.95 8.79
C PHE A 303 -0.64 1.25 8.83
N PHE A 304 -0.29 0.73 10.00
CA PHE A 304 0.77 -0.27 10.13
C PHE A 304 0.17 -1.62 10.52
N GLU A 305 0.78 -2.68 10.05
CA GLU A 305 0.45 -4.02 10.48
C GLU A 305 1.72 -4.82 10.74
N PHE A 306 1.73 -5.52 11.87
CA PHE A 306 2.86 -6.36 12.25
C PHE A 306 2.72 -7.72 11.60
N PRO A 307 3.66 -8.13 10.74
CA PRO A 307 3.60 -9.44 10.15
C PRO A 307 3.38 -10.57 11.13
N HIS A 308 2.47 -11.47 10.74
CA HIS A 308 2.01 -12.63 11.52
C HIS A 308 1.40 -12.28 12.89
N TYR A 309 1.00 -11.03 13.12
CA TYR A 309 0.49 -10.53 14.41
C TYR A 309 1.40 -10.87 15.61
N SER A 310 2.70 -10.94 15.35
CA SER A 310 3.72 -11.45 16.28
C SER A 310 4.13 -10.44 17.36
N ALA A 311 3.67 -9.20 17.27
CA ALA A 311 4.12 -8.08 18.10
C ALA A 311 3.96 -8.28 19.62
N THR A 312 4.95 -7.83 20.40
CA THR A 312 4.83 -7.67 21.85
C THR A 312 4.05 -6.41 22.22
N LYS A 313 3.67 -6.26 23.51
CA LYS A 313 3.00 -5.05 24.00
C LYS A 313 3.87 -3.80 23.80
N GLU A 314 5.17 -3.93 24.01
CA GLU A 314 6.16 -2.86 23.83
C GLU A 314 6.26 -2.48 22.35
N GLN A 315 6.28 -3.45 21.43
CA GLN A 315 6.30 -3.17 19.99
C GLN A 315 5.02 -2.48 19.52
N LEU A 316 3.85 -2.89 20.02
CA LEU A 316 2.59 -2.19 19.73
C LEU A 316 2.65 -0.74 20.22
N MET A 317 3.16 -0.49 21.43
CA MET A 317 3.41 0.88 21.93
C MET A 317 4.36 1.66 21.02
N MET A 318 5.41 1.03 20.50
CA MET A 318 6.31 1.69 19.54
C MET A 318 5.58 2.08 18.25
N ALA A 319 4.76 1.19 17.67
CA ALA A 319 3.99 1.52 16.46
C ALA A 319 3.01 2.67 16.70
N GLU A 320 2.40 2.76 17.88
CA GLU A 320 1.55 3.89 18.25
C GLU A 320 2.27 5.24 18.27
N HIS A 321 3.60 5.27 18.32
CA HIS A 321 4.42 6.47 18.15
C HIS A 321 4.66 6.88 16.69
N TYR A 322 4.34 6.03 15.72
CA TYR A 322 4.55 6.31 14.29
C TYR A 322 3.28 6.32 13.43
N PHE A 323 2.22 5.64 13.86
CA PHE A 323 1.03 5.42 13.06
C PHE A 323 -0.25 5.77 13.81
N ASP A 324 -1.24 6.27 13.05
CA ASP A 324 -2.55 6.65 13.59
C ASP A 324 -3.54 5.46 13.60
N ALA A 325 -3.22 4.40 12.82
CA ALA A 325 -3.95 3.14 12.82
C ALA A 325 -3.01 1.93 12.81
N ILE A 326 -3.40 0.89 13.54
CA ILE A 326 -2.73 -0.41 13.58
C ILE A 326 -3.75 -1.47 13.16
N TYR A 327 -3.53 -2.16 12.04
CA TYR A 327 -4.45 -3.16 11.52
C TYR A 327 -4.21 -4.54 12.17
N GLN A 328 -4.39 -4.57 13.47
CA GLN A 328 -4.34 -5.76 14.31
C GLN A 328 -5.30 -5.58 15.47
N SER A 329 -5.76 -6.68 16.08
CA SER A 329 -6.62 -6.59 17.26
C SER A 329 -5.89 -6.01 18.47
N TYR A 330 -6.56 -5.11 19.20
CA TYR A 330 -6.07 -4.63 20.49
C TYR A 330 -6.12 -5.75 21.54
N ARG A 331 -5.14 -5.77 22.45
CA ARG A 331 -5.08 -6.71 23.58
C ARG A 331 -5.20 -5.95 24.90
N ASN A 332 -6.14 -6.40 25.74
CA ASN A 332 -6.29 -5.91 27.11
C ASN A 332 -5.11 -6.32 28.01
N ASP A 333 -5.09 -5.80 29.23
CA ASP A 333 -4.04 -6.09 30.20
C ASP A 333 -3.96 -7.59 30.54
N ASP A 334 -5.11 -8.25 30.59
CA ASP A 334 -5.27 -9.70 30.77
C ASP A 334 -4.99 -10.54 29.51
N ASN A 335 -4.50 -9.90 28.44
CA ASN A 335 -4.25 -10.45 27.10
C ASN A 335 -5.49 -10.90 26.31
N SER A 336 -6.70 -10.64 26.78
CA SER A 336 -7.92 -10.85 25.98
C SER A 336 -7.92 -9.95 24.75
N VAL A 337 -8.44 -10.47 23.63
CA VAL A 337 -8.43 -9.79 22.32
C VAL A 337 -9.75 -9.06 22.12
N ILE A 338 -9.69 -7.81 21.65
CA ILE A 338 -10.88 -7.04 21.26
C ILE A 338 -11.15 -7.28 19.78
N ASN A 339 -12.29 -7.90 19.46
CA ASN A 339 -12.75 -8.19 18.09
C ASN A 339 -13.62 -7.08 17.48
N LYS A 340 -13.51 -5.86 18.00
CA LYS A 340 -14.15 -4.64 17.52
C LYS A 340 -13.09 -3.58 17.26
N ILE A 341 -13.34 -2.67 16.33
CA ILE A 341 -12.51 -1.46 16.16
C ILE A 341 -12.39 -0.77 17.53
N TYR A 342 -11.15 -0.47 17.92
CA TYR A 342 -10.85 0.03 19.25
C TYR A 342 -9.92 1.24 19.17
N LYS A 343 -10.26 2.32 19.86
CA LYS A 343 -9.40 3.51 19.95
C LYS A 343 -8.73 3.56 21.32
N THR A 344 -7.42 3.76 21.34
CA THR A 344 -6.63 3.92 22.57
C THR A 344 -5.89 5.24 22.60
N LYS A 345 -5.56 5.72 23.81
CA LYS A 345 -4.70 6.89 24.06
C LYS A 345 -3.47 6.54 24.92
N ARG A 346 -3.14 5.25 25.04
CA ARG A 346 -2.12 4.79 25.99
C ARG A 346 -0.70 5.30 25.69
N SER A 347 -0.39 5.58 24.44
CA SER A 347 0.86 6.24 23.99
C SER A 347 0.83 7.78 24.07
N GLY A 348 -0.28 8.37 24.52
CA GLY A 348 -0.49 9.82 24.52
C GLY A 348 -1.09 10.38 23.22
N ARG A 349 -1.18 9.57 22.16
CA ARG A 349 -1.92 9.87 20.93
C ARG A 349 -3.14 8.95 20.81
N GLU A 350 -4.20 9.44 20.18
CA GLU A 350 -5.31 8.58 19.75
C GLU A 350 -4.87 7.66 18.59
N VAL A 351 -4.88 6.35 18.80
CA VAL A 351 -4.56 5.34 17.78
C VAL A 351 -5.72 4.36 17.63
N THR A 352 -6.08 4.05 16.39
CA THR A 352 -7.16 3.11 16.06
C THR A 352 -6.60 1.71 15.80
N TYR A 353 -7.15 0.70 16.46
CA TYR A 353 -6.86 -0.71 16.24
C TYR A 353 -7.99 -1.34 15.42
N ILE A 354 -7.62 -2.02 14.34
CA ILE A 354 -8.56 -2.64 13.41
C ILE A 354 -8.35 -4.16 13.47
N PRO A 355 -9.24 -4.92 14.12
CA PRO A 355 -9.08 -6.37 14.23
C PRO A 355 -9.45 -7.09 12.93
N THR A 356 -9.06 -8.36 12.78
CA THR A 356 -9.54 -9.28 11.72
C THR A 356 -10.22 -10.51 12.31
N PRO A 357 -11.43 -10.40 12.91
CA PRO A 357 -12.10 -11.53 13.58
C PRO A 357 -12.50 -12.67 12.63
N ALA A 358 -12.71 -12.37 11.34
CA ALA A 358 -12.96 -13.38 10.32
C ALA A 358 -11.67 -14.07 9.82
N ASP A 359 -10.51 -13.60 10.31
CA ASP A 359 -9.19 -14.14 10.01
C ASP A 359 -8.91 -14.12 8.49
N TYR A 360 -8.29 -15.18 7.94
CA TYR A 360 -7.91 -15.24 6.54
C TYR A 360 -8.26 -16.53 5.83
N VAL A 361 -8.25 -16.44 4.51
CA VAL A 361 -8.32 -17.57 3.60
C VAL A 361 -6.96 -18.26 3.55
N LYS A 362 -6.85 -19.44 4.17
CA LYS A 362 -5.58 -20.19 4.25
C LYS A 362 -5.17 -20.83 2.93
N SER A 363 -6.15 -21.19 2.11
CA SER A 363 -5.91 -21.86 0.84
C SER A 363 -7.05 -21.65 -0.15
N ALA A 364 -6.79 -22.00 -1.41
CA ALA A 364 -7.78 -21.92 -2.49
C ALA A 364 -9.04 -22.80 -2.29
N LYS A 365 -9.09 -23.63 -1.24
CA LYS A 365 -10.22 -24.53 -0.91
C LYS A 365 -11.07 -24.02 0.25
N ASP A 366 -10.67 -22.94 0.92
CA ASP A 366 -11.27 -22.52 2.18
C ASP A 366 -12.39 -21.49 2.01
N ARG A 367 -12.96 -21.38 0.80
CA ARG A 367 -14.02 -20.42 0.50
C ARG A 367 -15.26 -20.64 1.37
N GLU A 368 -15.72 -21.89 1.50
CA GLU A 368 -16.87 -22.20 2.35
C GLU A 368 -16.57 -22.03 3.84
N ILE A 369 -15.30 -22.16 4.24
CA ILE A 369 -14.88 -21.95 5.63
C ILE A 369 -14.93 -20.46 5.96
N ILE A 370 -14.36 -19.59 5.12
CA ILE A 370 -14.37 -18.15 5.38
C ILE A 370 -15.79 -17.58 5.40
N ILE A 371 -16.68 -18.09 4.53
CA ILE A 371 -18.10 -17.71 4.54
C ILE A 371 -18.76 -18.05 5.89
N LYS A 372 -18.57 -19.27 6.39
CA LYS A 372 -19.08 -19.68 7.72
C LYS A 372 -18.49 -18.86 8.86
N THR A 373 -17.21 -18.49 8.76
CA THR A 373 -16.57 -17.62 9.76
C THR A 373 -17.22 -16.23 9.74
N LEU A 374 -17.48 -15.67 8.56
CA LEU A 374 -18.17 -14.38 8.42
C LEU A 374 -19.58 -14.42 9.02
N GLU A 375 -20.35 -15.51 8.82
CA GLU A 375 -21.65 -15.73 9.48
C GLU A 375 -21.53 -15.64 11.01
N SER A 376 -20.52 -16.30 11.60
CA SER A 376 -20.27 -16.25 13.05
C SER A 376 -19.89 -14.85 13.52
N VAL A 377 -19.00 -14.17 12.80
CA VAL A 377 -18.53 -12.81 13.14
C VAL A 377 -19.68 -11.81 13.16
N VAL A 378 -20.58 -11.88 12.17
CA VAL A 378 -21.79 -11.06 12.11
C VAL A 378 -22.71 -11.37 13.29
N LYS A 379 -22.96 -12.65 13.58
CA LYS A 379 -23.82 -13.10 14.69
C LYS A 379 -23.30 -12.62 16.05
N ASP A 380 -21.99 -12.67 16.25
CA ASP A 380 -21.33 -12.26 17.50
C ASP A 380 -21.17 -10.73 17.61
N GLN A 381 -21.69 -9.97 16.63
CA GLN A 381 -21.58 -8.51 16.54
C GLN A 381 -20.12 -8.02 16.58
N ASN A 382 -19.19 -8.82 16.07
CA ASN A 382 -17.79 -8.44 15.92
C ASN A 382 -17.60 -7.60 14.64
N SER A 383 -16.46 -6.93 14.50
CA SER A 383 -16.11 -6.26 13.25
C SER A 383 -16.01 -7.28 12.12
N VAL A 384 -16.74 -7.07 11.03
CA VAL A 384 -16.65 -7.90 9.82
C VAL A 384 -15.40 -7.52 9.06
N SER A 385 -14.27 -8.10 9.47
CA SER A 385 -12.94 -7.74 8.97
C SER A 385 -12.09 -8.98 8.77
N MET A 386 -11.43 -9.04 7.63
CA MET A 386 -10.62 -10.18 7.19
C MET A 386 -9.42 -9.75 6.35
N PHE A 387 -8.50 -10.69 6.12
CA PHE A 387 -7.43 -10.52 5.15
C PHE A 387 -7.36 -11.69 4.15
N TYR A 388 -6.75 -11.41 3.01
CA TYR A 388 -6.75 -12.30 1.85
C TYR A 388 -5.46 -12.13 1.05
N HIS A 389 -4.88 -13.23 0.58
CA HIS A 389 -3.69 -13.23 -0.28
C HIS A 389 -4.13 -13.31 -1.76
N PRO A 390 -3.96 -12.26 -2.58
CA PRO A 390 -4.45 -12.22 -3.96
C PRO A 390 -3.96 -13.37 -4.85
N VAL A 391 -2.75 -13.87 -4.57
CA VAL A 391 -2.11 -14.98 -5.29
C VAL A 391 -2.95 -16.27 -5.28
N LEU A 392 -3.85 -16.43 -4.30
CA LEU A 392 -4.72 -17.61 -4.21
C LEU A 392 -5.77 -17.69 -5.33
N ASP A 393 -6.13 -16.55 -5.95
CA ASP A 393 -7.17 -16.49 -6.99
C ASP A 393 -6.65 -16.43 -8.41
N GLU A 394 -5.34 -16.42 -8.63
CA GLU A 394 -4.78 -16.25 -9.97
C GLU A 394 -5.27 -17.26 -11.01
N LYS A 395 -5.62 -18.48 -10.59
CA LYS A 395 -6.17 -19.53 -11.45
C LYS A 395 -7.60 -19.28 -11.91
N TRP A 396 -8.30 -18.34 -11.26
CA TRP A 396 -9.69 -17.97 -11.53
C TRP A 396 -9.79 -16.72 -12.42
N MET A 397 -8.66 -16.14 -12.78
CA MET A 397 -8.58 -15.02 -13.72
C MET A 397 -8.14 -15.53 -15.09
N TYR A 398 -8.90 -15.18 -16.12
CA TYR A 398 -8.59 -15.50 -17.51
C TYR A 398 -8.15 -14.22 -18.20
N VAL A 399 -7.04 -14.28 -18.93
CA VAL A 399 -6.46 -13.12 -19.59
C VAL A 399 -5.97 -13.52 -20.98
N VAL A 400 -6.41 -12.80 -22.00
CA VAL A 400 -6.05 -13.04 -23.39
C VAL A 400 -5.83 -11.73 -24.12
N THR A 401 -4.95 -11.74 -25.12
CA THR A 401 -4.83 -10.63 -26.06
C THR A 401 -5.62 -10.96 -27.31
N SER A 402 -6.62 -10.13 -27.62
CA SER A 402 -7.47 -10.26 -28.81
C SER A 402 -7.34 -9.01 -29.65
N GLY A 403 -6.65 -9.11 -30.79
CA GLY A 403 -6.38 -7.95 -31.64
C GLY A 403 -5.61 -6.84 -30.91
N ARG A 404 -6.27 -5.70 -30.70
CA ARG A 404 -5.70 -4.52 -30.02
C ARG A 404 -6.12 -4.39 -28.55
N GLU A 405 -6.73 -5.43 -28.00
CA GLU A 405 -7.29 -5.42 -26.65
C GLU A 405 -6.63 -6.49 -25.77
N ARG A 406 -6.50 -6.15 -24.49
CA ARG A 406 -6.22 -7.08 -23.40
C ARG A 406 -7.55 -7.36 -22.72
N VAL A 407 -8.10 -8.52 -23.05
CA VAL A 407 -9.37 -9.02 -22.53
C VAL A 407 -9.10 -9.84 -21.29
N TRP A 408 -9.84 -9.58 -20.23
CA TRP A 408 -9.75 -10.35 -19.00
C TRP A 408 -11.12 -10.58 -18.37
N SER A 409 -11.24 -11.67 -17.62
CA SER A 409 -12.42 -11.98 -16.81
C SER A 409 -12.01 -12.61 -15.48
N TYR A 410 -12.91 -12.53 -14.50
CA TYR A 410 -12.70 -13.08 -13.16
C TYR A 410 -13.86 -13.98 -12.79
N SER A 411 -13.58 -15.28 -12.68
CA SER A 411 -14.60 -16.30 -12.40
C SER A 411 -15.29 -16.09 -11.06
N HIS A 412 -16.62 -16.26 -11.04
CA HIS A 412 -17.42 -16.36 -9.80
C HIS A 412 -17.01 -17.53 -8.89
N LYS A 413 -16.21 -18.48 -9.40
CA LYS A 413 -15.62 -19.57 -8.61
C LYS A 413 -14.40 -19.13 -7.81
N GLY A 414 -13.87 -17.93 -8.09
CA GLY A 414 -12.84 -17.28 -7.30
C GLY A 414 -13.26 -17.08 -5.85
N ILE A 415 -12.28 -17.03 -4.96
CA ILE A 415 -12.51 -16.83 -3.54
C ILE A 415 -12.97 -15.41 -3.29
N LEU A 416 -12.25 -14.41 -3.81
CA LEU A 416 -12.58 -13.00 -3.63
C LEU A 416 -13.95 -12.67 -4.24
N PRO A 417 -14.30 -13.09 -5.48
CA PRO A 417 -15.65 -12.96 -5.98
C PRO A 417 -16.73 -13.61 -5.09
N GLY A 418 -16.44 -14.80 -4.55
CA GLY A 418 -17.34 -15.47 -3.62
C GLY A 418 -17.56 -14.68 -2.33
N ILE A 419 -16.50 -14.13 -1.75
CA ILE A 419 -16.56 -13.29 -0.54
C ILE A 419 -17.35 -12.01 -0.82
N VAL A 420 -17.02 -11.28 -1.89
CA VAL A 420 -17.69 -10.02 -2.25
C VAL A 420 -19.18 -10.23 -2.49
N ASN A 421 -19.55 -11.32 -3.18
CA ASN A 421 -20.95 -11.68 -3.40
C ASN A 421 -21.65 -12.02 -2.08
N TYR A 422 -21.01 -12.78 -1.19
CA TYR A 422 -21.57 -13.13 0.11
C TYR A 422 -21.79 -11.88 1.00
N ILE A 423 -20.80 -10.99 1.08
CA ILE A 423 -20.89 -9.74 1.86
C ILE A 423 -22.03 -8.87 1.33
N GLY A 424 -22.09 -8.68 0.01
CA GLY A 424 -23.16 -7.90 -0.64
C GLY A 424 -24.57 -8.49 -0.42
N SER A 425 -24.72 -9.82 -0.47
CA SER A 425 -26.02 -10.47 -0.22
C SER A 425 -26.49 -10.38 1.23
N HIS A 426 -25.61 -10.01 2.15
CA HIS A 426 -25.90 -9.84 3.58
C HIS A 426 -25.92 -8.37 4.01
N HIS A 427 -26.11 -7.45 3.06
CA HIS A 427 -26.19 -6.00 3.31
C HIS A 427 -24.92 -5.40 3.93
N PHE A 428 -23.75 -5.97 3.60
CA PHE A 428 -22.46 -5.36 3.90
C PHE A 428 -21.79 -4.85 2.62
N MET A 429 -20.84 -3.94 2.78
CA MET A 429 -19.94 -3.48 1.73
C MET A 429 -18.54 -3.29 2.31
N PHE A 430 -17.51 -3.65 1.54
CA PHE A 430 -16.15 -3.32 1.95
C PHE A 430 -15.92 -1.81 1.80
N ALA A 431 -15.64 -1.16 2.92
CA ALA A 431 -15.47 0.29 3.03
C ALA A 431 -14.28 0.62 3.95
N THR A 432 -14.02 1.91 4.18
CA THR A 432 -13.00 2.33 5.15
C THR A 432 -13.47 2.14 6.59
N TYR A 433 -12.53 2.16 7.55
CA TYR A 433 -12.80 1.95 8.97
C TYR A 433 -13.27 3.23 9.67
N ASP A 434 -13.17 4.38 9.00
CA ASP A 434 -13.38 5.72 9.54
C ASP A 434 -14.75 6.33 9.21
#